data_AF-A0A917IA79-F1
#
_entry.id   AF-A0A917IA79-F1
#
_cell.length_a   1.000
_cell.length_b   1.000
_cell.length_c   1.000
_cell.angle_alpha   90.00
_cell.angle_beta   90.00
_cell.angle_gamma   90.00
#
_symmetry.space_group_name_H-M   'P 1'
#
loop_
_entity.id
_entity.type
_entity.pdbx_description
1 polymer ?
#
loop_
_entity_poly.entity_id
_entity_poly.type
_entity_poly.pdbx_seq_one_letter_code
_entity_poly.pdbx_strand_id
1 'polypeptide(L)'
;MGEHERSCETLAGSRRAAGEAGDLFCIVRFKAEREIDLNNREHDLRPGERAVAAPAPTDASLTFVGVIRTPWTDRAQCPRQGSPDGPVCVIEVFPPWVEALDGVDGRERLEVLYWLHESRRDLVAQSPRGGVVRGTFSIRSPVRPNPIGTAIVRLVRLEGAILHVRGLDCLDGTPLLDLKPDRSLFGAPAPDETSSGR
;
A
#
# COMPACT_ATOMS: atom_id res chain seq x y z
N MET A 1 -9.05 32.00 -0.58
CA MET A 1 -8.91 32.27 0.86
C MET A 1 -10.19 31.82 1.52
N GLY A 2 -10.13 30.70 2.22
CA GLY A 2 -11.24 30.11 2.95
C GLY A 2 -10.63 29.26 4.05
N GLU A 3 -10.84 29.67 5.28
CA GLU A 3 -10.17 29.20 6.48
C GLU A 3 -10.65 27.79 6.85
N HIS A 4 -9.70 26.90 7.14
CA HIS A 4 -10.00 25.59 7.72
C HIS A 4 -10.09 25.73 9.23
N GLU A 5 -11.32 25.80 9.73
CA GLU A 5 -11.64 25.84 11.15
C GLU A 5 -11.47 24.43 11.76
N ARG A 6 -10.64 24.34 12.81
CA ARG A 6 -10.46 23.12 13.61
C ARG A 6 -11.51 23.10 14.71
N SER A 7 -12.53 22.27 14.60
CA SER A 7 -13.47 22.01 15.70
C SER A 7 -12.95 20.84 16.56
N CYS A 8 -12.53 21.16 17.78
CA CYS A 8 -12.25 20.22 18.86
C CYS A 8 -13.51 20.11 19.72
N GLU A 9 -14.28 19.03 19.57
CA GLU A 9 -15.39 18.74 20.49
C GLU A 9 -14.89 17.90 21.66
N THR A 10 -14.92 18.51 22.85
CA THR A 10 -14.65 17.86 24.13
C THR A 10 -15.99 17.40 24.71
N LEU A 11 -16.27 16.09 24.73
CA LEU A 11 -17.39 15.56 25.50
C LEU A 11 -16.94 15.33 26.94
N ALA A 12 -17.30 16.27 27.81
CA ALA A 12 -17.21 16.13 29.25
C ALA A 12 -18.42 15.37 29.80
N GLY A 13 -18.20 14.29 30.56
CA GLY A 13 -19.24 13.78 31.47
C GLY A 13 -19.19 12.30 31.84
N SER A 14 -18.21 11.86 32.63
CA SER A 14 -18.41 10.93 33.76
C SER A 14 -17.09 10.71 34.50
N ARG A 15 -17.10 10.72 35.84
CA ARG A 15 -15.91 10.72 36.72
C ARG A 15 -15.52 9.31 37.21
N ARG A 16 -14.20 9.17 37.45
CA ARG A 16 -13.41 8.14 38.21
C ARG A 16 -12.92 6.96 37.37
N ALA A 17 -11.65 6.51 37.40
CA ALA A 17 -10.43 6.93 38.10
C ALA A 17 -9.18 6.31 37.40
N ALA A 18 -8.04 6.97 37.57
CA ALA A 18 -6.65 6.46 37.52
C ALA A 18 -6.10 5.85 36.21
N GLY A 19 -5.38 6.69 35.46
CA GLY A 19 -4.01 6.40 35.01
C GLY A 19 -3.80 5.41 33.88
N GLU A 20 -3.95 5.86 32.63
CA GLU A 20 -3.21 5.29 31.50
C GLU A 20 -2.73 6.44 30.60
N ALA A 21 -1.45 6.37 30.22
CA ALA A 21 -0.83 7.27 29.27
C ALA A 21 -1.63 7.24 27.97
N GLY A 22 -2.00 8.41 27.48
CA GLY A 22 -2.81 8.55 26.27
C GLY A 22 -2.07 7.97 25.07
N ASP A 23 -2.44 6.76 24.69
CA ASP A 23 -2.24 6.25 23.34
C ASP A 23 -3.01 7.16 22.40
N LEU A 24 -2.29 8.09 21.80
CA LEU A 24 -2.73 8.87 20.66
C LEU A 24 -2.82 7.91 19.47
N PHE A 25 -3.86 7.07 19.49
CA PHE A 25 -4.19 6.18 18.40
C PHE A 25 -4.50 7.06 17.19
N CYS A 26 -3.53 7.22 16.30
CA CYS A 26 -3.73 7.84 15.00
C CYS A 26 -4.58 6.86 14.19
N ILE A 27 -5.89 6.83 14.46
CA ILE A 27 -6.85 6.14 13.63
C ILE A 27 -6.84 6.90 12.31
N VAL A 28 -6.02 6.46 11.36
CA VAL A 28 -6.21 6.80 9.96
C VAL A 28 -7.52 6.12 9.56
N ARG A 29 -8.64 6.81 9.82
CA ARG A 29 -9.94 6.39 9.32
C ARG A 29 -9.91 6.55 7.81
N PHE A 30 -9.56 5.47 7.12
CA PHE A 30 -9.97 5.29 5.73
C PHE A 30 -11.50 5.36 5.72
N LYS A 31 -12.06 6.51 5.33
CA LYS A 31 -13.47 6.61 4.93
C LYS A 31 -13.62 5.76 3.66
N ALA A 32 -13.83 4.46 3.84
CA ALA A 32 -14.28 3.55 2.79
C ALA A 32 -15.79 3.75 2.56
N GLU A 33 -16.20 4.99 2.31
CA GLU A 33 -17.60 5.34 2.01
C GLU A 33 -17.58 6.43 0.94
N ARG A 34 -17.00 6.12 -0.23
CA ARG A 34 -17.56 6.65 -1.47
C ARG A 34 -18.43 5.55 -2.03
N GLU A 35 -19.73 5.79 -2.03
CA GLU A 35 -20.69 5.05 -2.81
C GLU A 35 -20.15 4.95 -4.24
N ILE A 36 -19.65 3.77 -4.60
CA ILE A 36 -19.15 3.53 -5.94
C ILE A 36 -20.40 3.38 -6.80
N ASP A 37 -20.72 4.41 -7.58
CA ASP A 37 -21.77 4.34 -8.58
C ASP A 37 -21.43 3.25 -9.62
N LEU A 38 -22.02 2.07 -9.45
CA LEU A 38 -21.82 0.91 -10.31
C LEU A 38 -22.41 1.14 -11.71
N ASN A 39 -23.37 2.06 -11.85
CA ASN A 39 -24.06 2.31 -13.12
C ASN A 39 -23.20 3.13 -14.10
N ASN A 40 -22.14 3.81 -13.64
CA ASN A 40 -21.27 4.60 -14.52
C ASN A 40 -20.10 3.81 -15.13
N ARG A 41 -19.92 2.53 -14.76
CA ARG A 41 -18.69 1.76 -15.08
C ARG A 41 -18.64 1.12 -16.47
N GLU A 42 -19.77 0.97 -17.14
CA GLU A 42 -19.82 0.52 -18.55
C GLU A 42 -19.44 1.65 -19.52
N HIS A 43 -19.71 2.91 -19.16
CA HIS A 43 -19.47 4.07 -20.02
C HIS A 43 -17.98 4.49 -20.12
N ASP A 44 -17.13 3.98 -19.23
CA ASP A 44 -15.69 4.34 -19.15
C ASP A 44 -14.74 3.35 -19.86
N LEU A 45 -15.27 2.36 -20.61
CA LEU A 45 -14.42 1.39 -21.31
C LEU A 45 -13.85 1.96 -22.60
N ARG A 46 -12.56 1.72 -22.84
CA ARG A 46 -11.95 2.03 -24.14
C ARG A 46 -12.40 1.00 -25.19
N PRO A 47 -12.34 1.33 -26.49
CA PRO A 47 -12.63 0.38 -27.55
C PRO A 47 -11.87 -0.93 -27.39
N GLY A 48 -12.60 -2.05 -27.35
CA GLY A 48 -12.06 -3.41 -27.24
C GLY A 48 -11.76 -3.89 -25.81
N GLU A 49 -11.89 -3.04 -24.79
CA GLU A 49 -11.85 -3.48 -23.39
C GLU A 49 -13.09 -4.31 -23.04
N ARG A 50 -12.94 -5.21 -22.07
CA ARG A 50 -14.05 -6.03 -21.57
C ARG A 50 -14.03 -6.09 -20.05
N ALA A 51 -15.18 -5.79 -19.46
CA ALA A 51 -15.48 -5.99 -18.05
C ALA A 51 -16.32 -7.26 -17.85
N VAL A 52 -16.29 -7.82 -16.64
CA VAL A 52 -17.17 -8.93 -16.23
C VAL A 52 -17.81 -8.61 -14.89
N ALA A 53 -19.00 -9.16 -14.63
CA ALA A 53 -19.57 -9.15 -13.29
C ALA A 53 -18.70 -10.04 -12.37
N ALA A 54 -17.92 -9.41 -11.51
CA ALA A 54 -17.12 -10.12 -10.52
C ALA A 54 -18.02 -10.63 -9.39
N PRO A 55 -17.81 -11.86 -8.88
CA PRO A 55 -18.50 -12.33 -7.68
C PRO A 55 -18.11 -11.47 -6.48
N ALA A 56 -18.97 -11.46 -5.45
CA ALA A 56 -18.62 -10.84 -4.18
C ALA A 56 -17.37 -11.52 -3.58
N PRO A 57 -16.43 -10.77 -2.99
CA PRO A 57 -15.24 -11.36 -2.38
C PRO A 57 -15.61 -12.08 -1.07
N THR A 58 -15.59 -13.41 -1.08
CA THR A 58 -15.96 -14.24 0.09
C THR A 58 -14.84 -15.13 0.59
N ASP A 59 -13.75 -15.28 -0.17
CA ASP A 59 -12.74 -16.32 0.09
C ASP A 59 -11.74 -15.94 1.19
N ALA A 60 -11.35 -14.66 1.25
CA ALA A 60 -10.34 -14.17 2.19
C ALA A 60 -10.48 -12.67 2.43
N SER A 61 -9.94 -12.21 3.56
CA SER A 61 -9.72 -10.80 3.85
C SER A 61 -8.22 -10.51 4.00
N LEU A 62 -7.82 -9.30 3.63
CA LEU A 62 -6.45 -8.79 3.81
C LEU A 62 -6.45 -7.73 4.89
N THR A 63 -5.40 -7.70 5.70
CA THR A 63 -5.17 -6.63 6.67
C THR A 63 -4.17 -5.65 6.09
N PHE A 64 -4.47 -4.36 6.20
CA PHE A 64 -3.50 -3.32 5.86
C PHE A 64 -2.57 -3.09 7.04
N VAL A 65 -1.29 -3.39 6.85
CA VAL A 65 -0.27 -3.35 7.91
C VAL A 65 0.44 -2.00 7.99
N GLY A 66 0.03 -1.04 7.15
CA GLY A 66 0.66 0.27 7.06
C GLY A 66 0.08 1.13 5.95
N VAL A 67 0.72 2.26 5.72
CA VAL A 67 0.40 3.22 4.64
C VAL A 67 1.67 3.69 3.95
N ILE A 68 1.55 3.94 2.65
CA ILE A 68 2.63 4.47 1.82
C ILE A 68 2.35 5.96 1.54
N ARG A 69 3.31 6.81 1.87
CA ARG A 69 3.31 8.24 1.52
C ARG A 69 4.23 8.52 0.36
N THR A 70 3.70 9.17 -0.67
CA THR A 70 4.42 9.45 -1.92
C THR A 70 4.11 10.88 -2.39
N PRO A 71 4.90 11.47 -3.28
CA PRO A 71 4.62 12.83 -3.77
C PRO A 71 3.46 12.88 -4.79
N TRP A 72 2.88 11.74 -5.16
CA TRP A 72 1.86 11.65 -6.21
C TRP A 72 0.47 11.61 -5.58
N THR A 73 -0.27 12.71 -5.69
CA THR A 73 -1.64 12.82 -5.16
C THR A 73 -2.71 12.59 -6.23
N ASP A 74 -2.29 12.37 -7.47
CA ASP A 74 -3.14 12.02 -8.60
C ASP A 74 -2.54 10.85 -9.40
N ARG A 75 -3.39 9.94 -9.88
CA ARG A 75 -2.97 8.74 -10.63
C ARG A 75 -2.22 9.05 -11.93
N ALA A 76 -2.49 10.18 -12.58
CA ALA A 76 -1.78 10.59 -13.77
C ALA A 76 -0.34 11.05 -13.48
N GLN A 77 -0.04 11.41 -12.23
CA GLN A 77 1.30 11.80 -11.78
C GLN A 77 2.16 10.61 -11.37
N CYS A 78 1.53 9.49 -10.97
CA CYS A 78 2.23 8.27 -10.60
C CYS A 78 3.11 7.77 -11.77
N PRO A 79 4.37 7.40 -11.52
CA PRO A 79 5.22 6.84 -12.55
C PRO A 79 4.67 5.49 -13.01
N ARG A 80 4.98 5.09 -14.24
CA ARG A 80 4.50 3.80 -14.78
C ARG A 80 5.10 2.61 -14.03
N GLN A 81 6.35 2.76 -13.59
CA GLN A 81 7.12 1.81 -12.80
C GLN A 81 8.02 2.64 -11.89
N GLY A 82 8.29 2.14 -10.69
CA GLY A 82 9.23 2.75 -9.77
C GLY A 82 10.65 2.82 -10.33
N SER A 83 11.42 3.82 -9.85
CA SER A 83 12.83 4.00 -10.20
C SER A 83 13.69 4.12 -8.94
N PRO A 84 14.86 3.46 -8.86
CA PRO A 84 15.78 3.61 -7.73
C PRO A 84 16.29 5.05 -7.56
N ASP A 85 16.30 5.84 -8.64
CA ASP A 85 16.67 7.26 -8.63
C ASP A 85 15.46 8.19 -8.41
N GLY A 86 14.28 7.62 -8.17
CA GLY A 86 13.06 8.35 -7.89
C GLY A 86 13.09 9.12 -6.56
N PRO A 87 12.01 9.88 -6.26
CA PRO A 87 11.90 10.62 -5.02
C PRO A 87 11.90 9.66 -3.81
N VAL A 88 12.35 10.16 -2.66
CA VAL A 88 12.19 9.45 -1.40
C VAL A 88 10.72 9.43 -1.04
N CYS A 89 10.19 8.24 -0.80
CA CYS A 89 8.85 7.97 -0.30
C CYS A 89 8.96 7.40 1.13
N VAL A 90 7.83 7.35 1.82
CA VAL A 90 7.76 6.83 3.19
C VAL A 90 6.79 5.66 3.26
N ILE A 91 7.19 4.59 3.93
CA ILE A 91 6.31 3.51 4.33
C ILE A 91 6.21 3.58 5.85
N GLU A 92 4.99 3.76 6.35
CA GLU A 92 4.67 3.74 7.77
C GLU A 92 4.01 2.42 8.10
N VAL A 93 4.62 1.61 8.98
CA VAL A 93 4.07 0.36 9.48
C VAL A 93 3.24 0.64 10.73
N PHE A 94 2.04 0.09 10.80
CA PHE A 94 1.17 0.28 11.95
C PHE A 94 1.50 -0.70 13.09
N PRO A 95 1.18 -0.37 14.35
CA PRO A 95 1.06 -1.37 15.40
C PRO A 95 -0.02 -2.42 15.06
N PRO A 96 0.11 -3.68 15.50
CA PRO A 96 1.20 -4.22 16.32
C PRO A 96 2.42 -4.70 15.50
N TRP A 97 2.48 -4.44 14.20
CA TRP A 97 3.45 -5.04 13.29
C TRP A 97 4.84 -4.39 13.30
N VAL A 98 5.07 -3.37 14.13
CA VAL A 98 6.35 -2.63 14.17
C VAL A 98 7.52 -3.55 14.54
N GLU A 99 7.35 -4.46 15.49
CA GLU A 99 8.41 -5.42 15.88
C GLU A 99 8.80 -6.37 14.74
N ALA A 100 7.93 -6.58 13.74
CA ALA A 100 8.24 -7.37 12.56
C ALA A 100 9.27 -6.70 11.62
N LEU A 101 9.69 -5.46 11.91
CA LEU A 101 10.76 -4.76 11.21
C LEU A 101 12.16 -5.12 11.70
N ASP A 102 12.29 -5.97 12.72
CA ASP A 102 13.59 -6.43 13.19
C ASP A 102 14.44 -7.04 12.06
N GLY A 103 15.68 -6.58 11.93
CA GLY A 103 16.62 -6.97 10.87
C GLY A 103 16.34 -6.42 9.45
N VAL A 104 15.36 -5.51 9.28
CA VAL A 104 15.08 -4.88 7.98
C VAL A 104 16.15 -3.86 7.57
N ASP A 105 16.75 -3.15 8.53
CA ASP A 105 17.85 -2.19 8.30
C ASP A 105 19.11 -2.82 7.68
N GLY A 106 19.33 -4.12 7.91
CA GLY A 106 20.37 -4.92 7.26
C GLY A 106 20.09 -5.26 5.79
N ARG A 107 18.97 -4.82 5.21
CA ARG A 107 18.58 -5.11 3.82
C ARG A 107 18.74 -3.88 2.92
N GLU A 108 19.45 -4.04 1.80
CA GLU A 108 19.59 -2.97 0.81
C GLU A 108 18.28 -2.74 0.02
N ARG A 109 17.59 -3.83 -0.33
CA ARG A 109 16.38 -3.80 -1.15
C ARG A 109 15.27 -4.65 -0.54
N LEU A 110 14.05 -4.15 -0.70
CA LEU A 110 12.82 -4.79 -0.25
C LEU A 110 11.85 -4.95 -1.42
N GLU A 111 11.14 -6.07 -1.46
CA GLU A 111 9.91 -6.21 -2.23
C GLU A 111 8.74 -5.71 -1.37
N VAL A 112 8.01 -4.71 -1.86
CA VAL A 112 6.88 -4.09 -1.18
C VAL A 112 5.60 -4.49 -1.90
N LEU A 113 4.63 -5.05 -1.18
CA LEU A 113 3.30 -5.35 -1.72
C LEU A 113 2.29 -4.35 -1.17
N TYR A 114 1.46 -3.79 -2.04
CA TYR A 114 0.50 -2.75 -1.69
C TYR A 114 -0.84 -2.91 -2.41
N TRP A 115 -1.89 -2.38 -1.81
CA TRP A 115 -3.25 -2.47 -2.35
C TRP A 115 -3.60 -1.21 -3.15
N LEU A 116 -3.77 -1.34 -4.47
CA LEU A 116 -4.14 -0.24 -5.35
C LEU A 116 -5.64 0.08 -5.18
N HIS A 117 -5.95 0.71 -4.06
CA HIS A 117 -7.30 0.89 -3.51
C HIS A 117 -8.28 1.65 -4.41
N GLU A 118 -7.80 2.47 -5.34
CA GLU A 118 -8.65 3.18 -6.31
C GLU A 118 -8.92 2.39 -7.60
N SER A 119 -8.33 1.21 -7.78
CA SER A 119 -8.49 0.41 -9.00
C SER A 119 -9.87 -0.26 -9.05
N ARG A 120 -10.54 -0.17 -10.22
CA ARG A 120 -11.62 -1.11 -10.56
C ARG A 120 -11.07 -2.54 -10.67
N ARG A 121 -11.93 -3.54 -10.53
CA ARG A 121 -11.54 -4.96 -10.32
C ARG A 121 -12.14 -5.94 -11.35
N ASP A 122 -12.85 -5.41 -12.33
CA ASP A 122 -13.75 -6.13 -13.23
C ASP A 122 -13.23 -6.28 -14.67
N LEU A 123 -12.13 -5.60 -15.05
CA LEU A 123 -11.59 -5.74 -16.41
C LEU A 123 -10.84 -7.07 -16.60
N VAL A 124 -11.23 -7.82 -17.63
CA VAL A 124 -10.56 -9.05 -18.08
C VAL A 124 -9.72 -8.83 -19.33
N ALA A 125 -10.05 -7.79 -20.12
CA ALA A 125 -9.27 -7.35 -21.26
C ALA A 125 -9.13 -5.82 -21.25
N GLN A 126 -7.92 -5.34 -21.46
CA GLN A 126 -7.55 -3.94 -21.29
C GLN A 126 -6.78 -3.43 -22.51
N SER A 127 -6.91 -2.14 -22.80
CA SER A 127 -6.13 -1.43 -23.81
C SER A 127 -5.26 -0.37 -23.11
N PRO A 128 -4.06 -0.75 -22.63
CA PRO A 128 -3.16 0.21 -21.98
C PRO A 128 -2.81 1.35 -22.94
N ARG A 129 -3.18 2.58 -22.57
CA ARG A 129 -2.96 3.81 -23.37
C ARG A 129 -3.52 3.74 -24.80
N GLY A 130 -4.63 3.03 -25.02
CA GLY A 130 -5.23 2.89 -26.36
C GLY A 130 -4.45 1.98 -27.30
N GLY A 131 -3.51 1.19 -26.78
CA GLY A 131 -2.74 0.21 -27.55
C GLY A 131 -3.50 -1.10 -27.80
N VAL A 132 -2.75 -2.13 -28.21
CA VAL A 132 -3.28 -3.48 -28.45
C VAL A 132 -3.97 -4.00 -27.20
N VAL A 133 -5.19 -4.52 -27.36
CA VAL A 133 -5.94 -5.16 -26.29
C VAL A 133 -5.20 -6.39 -25.79
N ARG A 134 -5.03 -6.49 -24.47
CA ARG A 134 -4.34 -7.60 -23.79
C ARG A 134 -5.21 -8.12 -22.67
N GLY A 135 -5.12 -9.42 -22.37
CA GLY A 135 -5.75 -9.98 -21.17
C GLY A 135 -5.09 -9.42 -19.92
N THR A 136 -5.88 -9.11 -18.88
CA THR A 136 -5.41 -8.47 -17.63
C THR A 136 -4.19 -9.16 -17.01
N PHE A 137 -4.16 -10.50 -17.05
CA PHE A 137 -3.05 -11.27 -16.47
C PHE A 137 -1.75 -11.25 -17.30
N SER A 138 -1.79 -10.82 -18.55
CA SER A 138 -0.60 -10.71 -19.43
C SER A 138 0.15 -9.38 -19.32
N ILE A 139 -0.33 -8.46 -18.46
CA ILE A 139 0.22 -7.11 -18.27
C ILE A 139 0.27 -6.77 -16.78
N ARG A 140 1.06 -5.74 -16.44
CA ARG A 140 1.17 -5.18 -15.07
C ARG A 140 0.24 -4.00 -14.84
N SER A 141 -0.97 -4.05 -15.40
CA SER A 141 -1.97 -3.00 -15.15
C SER A 141 -2.37 -2.97 -13.67
N PRO A 142 -2.61 -1.79 -13.07
CA PRO A 142 -3.16 -1.67 -11.72
C PRO A 142 -4.61 -2.17 -11.61
N VAL A 143 -5.33 -2.26 -12.73
CA VAL A 143 -6.72 -2.74 -12.78
C VAL A 143 -6.72 -4.27 -12.87
N ARG A 144 -7.05 -4.94 -11.76
CA ARG A 144 -6.98 -6.41 -11.63
C ARG A 144 -8.06 -6.92 -10.67
N PRO A 145 -8.45 -8.21 -10.74
CA PRO A 145 -9.36 -8.82 -9.77
C PRO A 145 -8.91 -8.64 -8.33
N ASN A 146 -7.61 -8.83 -8.07
CA ASN A 146 -6.96 -8.47 -6.81
C ASN A 146 -5.87 -7.45 -7.14
N PRO A 147 -6.12 -6.14 -6.91
CA PRO A 147 -5.25 -5.05 -7.35
C PRO A 147 -4.02 -4.90 -6.44
N ILE A 148 -3.23 -5.97 -6.36
CA ILE A 148 -1.96 -6.02 -5.62
C ILE A 148 -0.86 -5.47 -6.53
N GLY A 149 -0.27 -4.36 -6.13
CA GLY A 149 0.96 -3.82 -6.70
C GLY A 149 2.19 -4.41 -6.02
N THR A 150 3.31 -4.43 -6.73
CA THR A 150 4.62 -4.80 -6.18
C THR A 150 5.71 -3.91 -6.76
N ALA A 151 6.63 -3.48 -5.90
CA ALA A 151 7.81 -2.72 -6.26
C ALA A 151 9.04 -3.26 -5.52
N ILE A 152 10.18 -3.31 -6.23
CA ILE A 152 11.49 -3.48 -5.59
C ILE A 152 12.01 -2.09 -5.24
N VAL A 153 12.15 -1.82 -3.95
CA VAL A 153 12.57 -0.51 -3.44
C VAL A 153 13.95 -0.61 -2.81
N ARG A 154 14.72 0.47 -2.89
CA ARG A 154 15.96 0.64 -2.12
C ARG A 154 15.63 1.25 -0.76
N LEU A 155 16.10 0.63 0.31
CA LEU A 155 16.02 1.21 1.65
C LEU A 155 17.02 2.36 1.78
N VAL A 156 16.54 3.52 2.22
CA VAL A 156 17.38 4.71 2.46
C VAL A 156 17.70 4.84 3.94
N ARG A 157 16.70 4.71 4.80
CA ARG A 157 16.83 4.67 6.27
C ARG A 157 15.58 4.07 6.90
N LEU A 158 15.74 3.50 8.10
CA LEU A 158 14.67 3.00 8.96
C LEU A 158 14.71 3.75 10.30
N GLU A 159 13.56 4.27 10.75
CA GLU A 159 13.40 4.97 12.03
C GLU A 159 12.12 4.50 12.73
N GLY A 160 12.27 3.59 13.70
CA GLY A 160 11.13 2.98 14.39
C GLY A 160 10.21 2.26 13.40
N ALA A 161 8.99 2.78 13.23
CA ALA A 161 7.99 2.23 12.30
C ALA A 161 8.05 2.80 10.87
N ILE A 162 9.02 3.68 10.59
CA ILE A 162 9.07 4.50 9.37
C ILE A 162 10.24 4.09 8.48
N LEU A 163 9.94 3.58 7.29
CA LEU A 163 10.94 3.27 6.27
C LEU A 163 10.95 4.37 5.22
N HIS A 164 12.13 4.95 4.97
CA HIS A 164 12.37 5.84 3.84
C HIS A 164 12.93 5.02 2.69
N VAL A 165 12.27 5.06 1.54
CA VAL A 165 12.60 4.21 0.40
C VAL A 165 12.58 4.97 -0.92
N ARG A 166 13.25 4.44 -1.94
CA ARG A 166 13.13 4.88 -3.34
C ARG A 166 12.70 3.71 -4.21
N GLY A 167 11.96 3.99 -5.28
CA GLY A 167 11.49 2.96 -6.21
C GLY A 167 10.01 2.60 -6.10
N LEU A 168 9.20 3.41 -5.41
CA LEU A 168 7.75 3.26 -5.40
C LEU A 168 7.10 3.97 -6.60
N ASP A 169 5.86 3.58 -6.90
CA ASP A 169 5.06 4.13 -8.01
C ASP A 169 3.57 4.31 -7.69
N CYS A 170 3.19 4.21 -6.42
CA CYS A 170 1.80 4.24 -5.99
C CYS A 170 1.34 5.62 -5.51
N LEU A 171 0.03 5.82 -5.48
CA LEU A 171 -0.62 7.05 -5.00
C LEU A 171 -0.31 7.29 -3.52
N ASP A 172 -0.26 8.56 -3.10
CA ASP A 172 -0.17 8.91 -1.68
C ASP A 172 -1.35 8.30 -0.90
N GLY A 173 -1.06 7.74 0.28
CA GLY A 173 -2.06 7.07 1.11
C GLY A 173 -2.37 5.63 0.67
N THR A 174 -1.63 5.07 -0.29
CA THR A 174 -1.81 3.67 -0.71
C THR A 174 -1.58 2.71 0.47
N PRO A 175 -2.52 1.79 0.77
CA PRO A 175 -2.34 0.81 1.84
C PRO A 175 -1.21 -0.19 1.59
N LEU A 176 -0.42 -0.45 2.62
CA LEU A 176 0.61 -1.48 2.63
C LEU A 176 0.01 -2.84 2.98
N LEU A 177 0.41 -3.88 2.24
CA LEU A 177 0.03 -5.27 2.53
C LEU A 177 1.17 -6.05 3.17
N ASP A 178 2.39 -5.91 2.64
CA ASP A 178 3.49 -6.77 3.03
C ASP A 178 4.86 -6.18 2.65
N LEU A 179 5.90 -6.61 3.37
CA LEU A 179 7.30 -6.25 3.13
C LEU A 179 8.14 -7.53 3.14
N LYS A 180 9.00 -7.69 2.15
CA LYS A 180 9.90 -8.84 2.03
C LYS A 180 11.31 -8.39 1.66
N PRO A 181 12.37 -9.07 2.11
CA PRO A 181 13.69 -8.86 1.53
C PRO A 181 13.68 -9.25 0.04
N ASP A 182 14.36 -8.46 -0.80
CA ASP A 182 14.44 -8.77 -2.23
C ASP A 182 15.10 -10.14 -2.46
N ARG A 183 14.41 -11.01 -3.22
CA ARG A 183 14.85 -12.39 -3.47
C ARG A 183 16.21 -12.47 -4.15
N SER A 184 16.57 -11.47 -4.97
CA SER A 184 17.86 -11.50 -5.68
C SER A 184 19.07 -11.32 -4.75
N LEU A 185 18.85 -10.87 -3.52
CA LEU A 185 19.86 -10.70 -2.47
C LEU A 185 19.61 -11.61 -1.26
N PHE A 186 18.62 -12.51 -1.34
CA PHE A 186 18.29 -13.42 -0.24
C PHE A 186 19.12 -14.71 -0.34
N GLY A 187 20.32 -14.68 0.24
CA GLY A 187 21.05 -15.92 0.58
C GLY A 187 20.41 -16.59 1.80
N ALA A 188 20.57 -17.92 1.92
CA ALA A 188 20.27 -18.60 3.18
C ALA A 188 20.99 -17.88 4.34
N PRO A 189 20.40 -17.77 5.54
CA PRO A 189 21.11 -17.29 6.71
C PRO A 189 22.42 -18.07 6.86
N ALA A 190 23.52 -17.38 7.16
CA ALA A 190 24.72 -18.07 7.61
C ALA A 190 24.33 -18.94 8.82
N PRO A 191 24.79 -20.21 8.92
CA PRO A 191 24.51 -21.00 10.10
C PRO A 191 25.03 -20.25 11.35
N ASP A 192 24.21 -20.18 12.39
CA ASP A 192 24.58 -19.52 13.64
C ASP A 192 25.90 -20.11 14.18
N GLU A 193 26.90 -19.26 14.42
CA GLU A 193 28.20 -19.68 14.99
C GLU A 193 28.09 -20.16 16.45
N THR A 194 26.89 -20.19 17.04
CA THR A 194 26.68 -20.50 18.46
C THR A 194 26.44 -21.98 18.78
N SER A 195 26.57 -22.92 17.83
CA SER A 195 26.38 -24.36 18.12
C SER A 195 27.65 -25.20 18.28
N SER A 196 28.86 -24.62 18.25
CA SER A 196 30.10 -25.37 18.57
C SER A 196 30.50 -25.17 20.03
N GLY A 197 29.76 -25.79 20.94
CA GLY A 197 30.06 -25.73 22.36
C GLY A 197 29.15 -26.60 23.20
N ARG A 198 29.20 -27.92 22.99
CA ARG A 198 28.81 -28.97 23.94
C ARG A 198 29.41 -30.30 23.54
#